data_AF-A0A1G4IWR8-F1
#
_entry.id   AF-A0A1G4IWR8-F1
#
_cell.length_a   1.000
_cell.length_b   1.000
_cell.length_c   1.000
_cell.angle_alpha   90.00
_cell.angle_beta   90.00
_cell.angle_gamma   90.00
#
_symmetry.space_group_name_H-M   'P 1'
#
loop_
_entity.id
_entity.type
_entity.pdbx_description
1 polymer ?
#
loop_
_entity_poly.entity_id
_entity_poly.type
_entity_poly.pdbx_seq_one_letter_code
_entity_poly.pdbx_strand_id
1 'polypeptide(L)'
;MQEILTSQGKLLDPSELAIAFAIIKHRAPSLWKRLTLIFDGLGETSFLSGKSVLSQSVERSAAKKRTRKNISLASVDRYLYRYIMNGNHYHLEPVSTFLNVNRYKLEHLSNNIEIIKALGADLQEAEVTRWLLPNYRILKWLFSINSDDRNRRRTANHVANTFQLILVSYYSFTADDKKSVQGICQGLIYKFIRDELIGFDTSNVRVVKLLRDYTESESVEVNIVSLTSLCRGHLKLLAFTIRLMLQNERFEVVTGIIGFILKLLETLVICLVKLRDPSVIVQDRGKAYQDMYKERSTKISYKMVLEVLEASHSLGIQKATQRIEIALSFLMDLVVTLNLDPQTDDTQNFVDTFREFRPYLVSEFLMLNDSRLTAKFLRISWPDHNDQRVYTSR
;
A
#
# COMPACT_ATOMS: atom_id res chain seq x y z
N MET A 1 20.88 8.57 13.57
CA MET A 1 22.09 7.77 13.84
C MET A 1 21.63 6.67 14.80
N GLN A 2 21.28 5.50 14.28
CA GLN A 2 20.83 4.37 15.10
C GLN A 2 21.92 3.31 15.06
N GLU A 3 22.38 2.94 16.25
CA GLU A 3 23.48 2.02 16.51
C GLU A 3 23.07 0.60 16.11
N ILE A 4 23.85 -0.03 15.24
CA ILE A 4 23.72 -1.47 14.96
C ILE A 4 24.80 -2.16 15.79
N LEU A 5 24.39 -2.71 16.94
CA LEU A 5 25.23 -3.52 17.81
C LEU A 5 25.46 -4.90 17.18
N THR A 6 26.71 -5.35 17.20
CA THR A 6 27.05 -6.76 16.93
C THR A 6 26.84 -7.61 18.18
N SER A 7 26.82 -8.94 18.01
CA SER A 7 26.65 -9.95 19.08
C SER A 7 27.71 -9.92 20.19
N GLN A 8 28.63 -8.95 20.18
CA GLN A 8 29.61 -8.69 21.25
C GLN A 8 29.56 -7.25 21.80
N GLY A 9 28.51 -6.48 21.54
CA GLY A 9 28.28 -5.20 22.22
C GLY A 9 29.26 -4.07 21.87
N LYS A 10 30.02 -4.18 20.78
CA LYS A 10 30.83 -3.07 20.24
C LYS A 10 30.13 -2.44 19.03
N LEU A 11 30.07 -1.10 19.02
CA LEU A 11 29.70 -0.33 17.83
C LEU A 11 30.65 -0.68 16.69
N LEU A 12 30.09 -1.14 15.56
CA LEU A 12 30.84 -1.32 14.33
C LEU A 12 31.43 0.03 13.89
N ASP A 13 32.74 0.08 13.70
CA ASP A 13 33.40 1.23 13.12
C ASP A 13 32.83 1.45 11.70
N PRO A 14 32.36 2.67 11.34
CA PRO A 14 31.94 3.01 9.99
C PRO A 14 32.95 2.62 8.91
N SER A 15 34.25 2.59 9.25
CA SER A 15 35.31 2.17 8.35
C SER A 15 35.24 0.68 7.99
N GLU A 16 34.91 -0.20 8.95
CA GLU A 16 34.77 -1.64 8.77
C GLU A 16 33.53 -2.01 7.94
N LEU A 17 32.44 -1.27 8.13
CA LEU A 17 31.23 -1.39 7.30
C LEU A 17 31.49 -1.01 5.84
N ALA A 18 32.24 0.07 5.59
CA ALA A 18 32.62 0.47 4.25
C ALA A 18 33.50 -0.58 3.55
N ILE A 19 34.43 -1.19 4.29
CA ILE A 19 35.28 -2.28 3.80
C ILE A 19 34.42 -3.53 3.49
N ALA A 20 33.50 -3.91 4.38
CA ALA A 20 32.61 -5.04 4.18
C ALA A 20 31.73 -4.86 2.91
N PHE A 21 31.18 -3.68 2.69
CA PHE A 21 30.41 -3.37 1.48
C PHE A 21 31.27 -3.37 0.21
N ALA A 22 32.52 -2.88 0.28
CA ALA A 22 33.46 -2.95 -0.84
C ALA A 22 33.81 -4.41 -1.21
N ILE A 23 33.99 -5.27 -0.21
CA ILE A 23 34.24 -6.71 -0.42
C ILE A 23 33.01 -7.37 -1.06
N ILE A 24 31.79 -7.09 -0.59
CA ILE A 24 30.54 -7.64 -1.15
C ILE A 24 30.37 -7.19 -2.61
N LYS A 25 30.61 -5.91 -2.90
CA LYS A 25 30.55 -5.37 -4.26
C LYS A 25 31.49 -6.10 -5.23
N HIS A 26 32.69 -6.45 -4.78
CA HIS A 26 33.69 -7.10 -5.63
C HIS A 26 33.54 -8.62 -5.71
N ARG A 27 33.18 -9.31 -4.62
CA ARG A 27 33.17 -10.78 -4.55
C ARG A 27 31.81 -11.41 -4.80
N ALA A 28 30.71 -10.66 -4.62
CA ALA A 28 29.35 -11.17 -4.81
C ALA A 28 28.44 -10.15 -5.52
N PRO A 29 28.64 -9.91 -6.83
CA PRO A 29 27.94 -8.86 -7.58
C PRO A 29 26.41 -9.03 -7.61
N SER A 30 25.91 -10.27 -7.53
CA SER A 30 24.48 -10.59 -7.46
C SER A 30 23.85 -10.17 -6.13
N LEU A 31 24.60 -10.32 -5.03
CA LEU A 31 24.22 -9.90 -3.68
C LEU A 31 24.28 -8.38 -3.55
N TRP A 32 25.30 -7.75 -4.13
CA TRP A 32 25.38 -6.29 -4.26
C TRP A 32 24.19 -5.74 -5.05
N LYS A 33 23.84 -6.33 -6.21
CA LYS A 33 22.65 -5.93 -6.98
C LYS A 33 21.35 -6.06 -6.17
N ARG A 34 21.21 -7.12 -5.36
CA ARG A 34 20.06 -7.30 -4.45
C ARG A 34 20.03 -6.25 -3.36
N LEU A 35 21.17 -5.94 -2.73
CA LEU A 35 21.29 -4.89 -1.73
C LEU A 35 21.00 -3.51 -2.32
N THR A 36 21.57 -3.17 -3.47
CA THR A 36 21.26 -1.91 -4.16
C THR A 36 19.80 -1.84 -4.60
N LEU A 37 19.14 -2.95 -4.96
CA LEU A 37 17.70 -2.94 -5.25
C LEU A 37 16.84 -2.72 -4.00
N ILE A 38 17.29 -3.18 -2.83
CA ILE A 38 16.64 -2.93 -1.54
C ILE A 38 16.83 -1.47 -1.13
N PHE A 39 18.04 -0.91 -1.32
CA PHE A 39 18.37 0.48 -0.97
C PHE A 39 17.89 1.52 -2.00
N ASP A 40 17.82 1.20 -3.30
CA ASP A 40 17.21 2.07 -4.33
C ASP A 40 15.67 2.14 -4.17
N GLY A 41 15.07 1.13 -3.52
CA GLY A 41 13.66 1.15 -3.09
C GLY A 41 13.38 2.06 -1.89
N LEU A 42 14.41 2.33 -1.07
CA LEU A 42 14.40 3.22 0.10
C LEU A 42 15.29 4.43 -0.19
N GLY A 43 14.90 5.23 -1.18
CA GLY A 43 15.82 6.20 -1.77
C GLY A 43 16.51 7.16 -0.79
N GLU A 44 17.82 7.35 -1.04
CA GLU A 44 18.64 8.52 -0.71
C GLU A 44 18.62 8.97 0.75
N THR A 45 19.23 8.18 1.64
CA THR A 45 19.80 8.72 2.88
C THR A 45 21.19 9.30 2.57
N SER A 46 21.24 10.63 2.45
CA SER A 46 22.47 11.40 2.57
C SER A 46 23.04 11.23 3.98
N PHE A 47 24.02 10.35 4.15
CA PHE A 47 24.90 10.33 5.31
C PHE A 47 26.34 10.28 4.82
N LEU A 48 27.01 11.43 4.89
CA LEU A 48 28.39 11.68 5.31
C LEU A 48 28.81 13.07 4.81
N SER A 49 28.60 14.09 5.64
CA SER A 49 29.44 15.29 5.67
C SER A 49 29.22 15.99 7.00
N GLY A 50 29.85 15.46 8.05
CA GLY A 50 30.06 16.22 9.28
C GLY A 50 31.40 16.94 9.20
N LYS A 51 31.38 18.28 9.24
CA LYS A 51 32.21 19.08 10.16
C LYS A 51 31.86 20.58 10.10
N SER A 52 31.79 21.13 11.31
CA SER A 52 32.08 22.51 11.72
C SER A 52 31.02 23.61 11.59
N VAL A 53 30.34 23.85 12.71
CA VAL A 53 30.23 25.13 13.45
C VAL A 53 30.69 26.42 12.74
N LEU A 54 29.74 27.39 12.73
CA LEU A 54 29.85 28.85 12.60
C LEU A 54 30.59 29.46 11.40
N SER A 55 29.83 30.06 10.46
CA SER A 55 29.95 31.48 10.09
C SER A 55 28.99 31.82 8.93
N GLN A 56 28.38 33.01 9.02
CA GLN A 56 27.70 33.67 7.91
C GLN A 56 28.66 33.81 6.73
N SER A 57 28.24 33.37 5.53
CA SER A 57 28.42 34.14 4.30
C SER A 57 27.71 33.46 3.14
N VAL A 58 27.07 34.32 2.36
CA VAL A 58 26.54 34.07 1.03
C VAL A 58 27.67 33.55 0.16
N GLU A 59 27.54 32.34 -0.41
CA GLU A 59 27.98 32.06 -1.78
C GLU A 59 27.53 30.69 -2.31
N ARG A 60 26.62 30.76 -3.29
CA ARG A 60 26.55 29.96 -4.52
C ARG A 60 27.31 28.62 -4.54
N SER A 61 26.59 27.53 -4.26
CA SER A 61 26.96 26.21 -4.78
C SER A 61 26.03 25.81 -5.92
N ALA A 62 26.49 26.11 -7.13
CA ALA A 62 25.94 25.66 -8.40
C ALA A 62 26.29 24.18 -8.65
N ALA A 63 25.65 23.26 -7.92
CA ALA A 63 25.48 21.90 -8.40
C ALA A 63 24.22 21.88 -9.26
N LYS A 64 24.35 21.59 -10.56
CA LYS A 64 23.21 21.42 -11.49
C LYS A 64 22.25 20.36 -10.93
N LYS A 65 21.29 20.78 -10.10
CA LYS A 65 20.04 20.04 -9.89
C LYS A 65 19.50 19.81 -11.29
N ARG A 66 19.44 18.56 -11.74
CA ARG A 66 18.58 18.18 -12.87
C ARG A 66 17.20 18.71 -12.51
N THR A 67 16.85 19.86 -13.03
CA THR A 67 15.54 20.48 -12.86
C THR A 67 14.58 19.50 -13.48
N ARG A 68 13.94 18.69 -12.63
CA ARG A 68 12.82 17.86 -13.02
C ARG A 68 11.85 18.80 -13.72
N LYS A 69 11.61 18.61 -15.02
CA LYS A 69 10.59 19.38 -15.75
C LYS A 69 9.30 19.34 -14.93
N ASN A 70 8.79 20.51 -14.56
CA ASN A 70 7.52 20.63 -13.84
C ASN A 70 6.40 20.18 -14.78
N ILE A 71 5.44 19.43 -14.23
CA ILE A 71 4.28 18.94 -14.97
C ILE A 71 3.15 19.94 -14.71
N SER A 72 2.76 20.69 -15.75
CA SER A 72 1.57 21.55 -15.70
C SER A 72 0.35 20.75 -16.16
N LEU A 73 -0.73 20.77 -15.38
CA LEU A 73 -1.97 20.06 -15.73
C LEU A 73 -2.62 20.60 -17.01
N ALA A 74 -2.36 21.86 -17.36
CA ALA A 74 -2.81 22.46 -18.62
C ALA A 74 -2.11 21.87 -19.86
N SER A 75 -0.95 21.23 -19.67
CA SER A 75 -0.09 20.73 -20.75
C SER A 75 -0.03 19.20 -20.84
N VAL A 76 -0.91 18.48 -20.14
CA VAL A 76 -0.95 17.01 -20.21
C VAL A 76 -1.58 16.54 -21.52
N ASP A 77 -1.28 15.30 -21.88
CA ASP A 77 -1.86 14.66 -23.06
C ASP A 77 -3.40 14.66 -23.03
N ARG A 78 -4.01 14.75 -24.21
CA ARG A 78 -5.47 14.85 -24.41
C ARG A 78 -6.27 13.77 -23.68
N TYR A 79 -5.71 12.57 -23.56
CA TYR A 79 -6.38 11.44 -22.90
C TYR A 79 -6.47 11.60 -21.37
N LEU A 80 -5.56 12.36 -20.75
CA LEU A 80 -5.60 12.74 -19.33
C LEU A 80 -6.40 14.01 -19.11
N TYR A 81 -6.33 14.94 -20.06
CA TYR A 81 -6.98 16.26 -19.99
C TYR A 81 -8.47 16.15 -19.64
N ARG A 82 -9.20 15.18 -20.22
CA ARG A 82 -10.64 14.96 -19.93
C ARG A 82 -10.96 14.67 -18.46
N TYR A 83 -10.04 14.07 -17.71
CA TYR A 83 -10.25 13.74 -16.30
C TYR A 83 -9.96 14.93 -15.39
N ILE A 84 -9.05 15.79 -15.83
CA ILE A 84 -8.70 17.03 -15.15
C ILE A 84 -9.80 18.07 -15.40
N MET A 85 -10.27 18.21 -16.65
CA MET A 85 -11.09 19.32 -17.13
C MET A 85 -12.61 19.18 -16.96
N ASN A 86 -13.10 18.01 -16.54
CA ASN A 86 -14.55 17.75 -16.39
C ASN A 86 -15.12 18.01 -14.97
N GLY A 87 -14.37 18.62 -14.04
CA GLY A 87 -14.88 18.98 -12.71
C GLY A 87 -14.10 20.13 -12.10
N ASN A 88 -14.73 20.90 -11.20
CA ASN A 88 -14.17 22.13 -10.64
C ASN A 88 -12.66 22.03 -10.27
N HIS A 89 -11.81 22.70 -11.05
CA HIS A 89 -10.35 22.51 -11.09
C HIS A 89 -9.55 23.05 -9.90
N TYR A 90 -10.19 23.81 -9.01
CA TYR A 90 -9.48 24.64 -8.04
C TYR A 90 -8.63 23.82 -7.06
N HIS A 91 -8.99 22.56 -6.81
CA HIS A 91 -8.23 21.64 -5.94
C HIS A 91 -7.06 20.94 -6.62
N LEU A 92 -7.09 20.70 -7.94
CA LEU A 92 -6.09 19.85 -8.62
C LEU A 92 -4.75 20.58 -8.85
N GLU A 93 -4.80 21.85 -9.23
CA GLU A 93 -3.59 22.61 -9.57
C GLU A 93 -2.67 22.88 -8.36
N PRO A 94 -3.19 23.26 -7.17
CA PRO A 94 -2.37 23.40 -5.95
C PRO A 94 -1.67 22.09 -5.59
N VAL A 95 -2.37 20.97 -5.70
CA VAL A 95 -1.85 19.63 -5.39
C VAL A 95 -0.78 19.22 -6.40
N SER A 96 -1.02 19.44 -7.70
CA SER A 96 -0.04 19.16 -8.75
C SER A 96 1.23 19.99 -8.57
N THR A 97 1.08 21.27 -8.24
CA THR A 97 2.20 22.19 -7.95
C THR A 97 2.99 21.71 -6.74
N PHE A 98 2.30 21.33 -5.67
CA PHE A 98 2.92 20.76 -4.49
C PHE A 98 3.72 19.49 -4.80
N LEU A 99 3.19 18.59 -5.64
CA LEU A 99 3.87 17.35 -6.07
C LEU A 99 5.01 17.57 -7.09
N ASN A 100 5.05 18.71 -7.77
CA ASN A 100 6.20 19.06 -8.62
C ASN A 100 7.44 19.37 -7.78
N VAL A 101 7.24 19.97 -6.60
CA VAL A 101 8.29 20.31 -5.64
C VAL A 101 8.60 19.16 -4.69
N ASN A 102 7.57 18.43 -4.26
CA ASN A 102 7.67 17.38 -3.26
C ASN A 102 7.52 15.99 -3.86
N ARG A 103 8.32 15.03 -3.39
CA ARG A 103 8.13 13.62 -3.79
C ARG A 103 6.88 13.08 -3.10
N TYR A 104 6.06 12.31 -3.82
CA TYR A 104 4.97 11.52 -3.24
C TYR A 104 5.53 10.30 -2.47
N LYS A 105 6.12 10.60 -1.31
CA LYS A 105 6.75 9.67 -0.36
C LYS A 105 6.35 10.12 1.04
N LEU A 106 6.06 9.17 1.92
CA LEU A 106 5.52 9.48 3.24
C LEU A 106 6.39 10.47 4.01
N GLU A 107 7.70 10.23 4.09
CA GLU A 107 8.65 11.05 4.86
C GLU A 107 8.65 12.53 4.43
N HIS A 108 8.46 12.79 3.13
CA HIS A 108 8.37 14.16 2.62
C HIS A 108 7.01 14.80 2.91
N LEU A 109 5.95 13.99 2.92
CA LEU A 109 4.58 14.44 3.13
C LEU A 109 4.27 14.67 4.61
N SER A 110 4.80 13.84 5.52
CA SER A 110 4.64 14.01 6.97
C SER A 110 5.24 15.32 7.50
N ASN A 111 6.24 15.88 6.81
CA ASN A 111 6.82 17.17 7.19
C ASN A 111 5.96 18.37 6.73
N ASN A 112 4.89 18.12 5.97
CA ASN A 112 4.04 19.15 5.36
C ASN A 112 2.54 18.90 5.69
N ILE A 113 2.24 18.33 6.87
CA ILE A 113 0.88 17.94 7.27
C ILE A 113 -0.12 19.10 7.11
N GLU A 114 0.22 20.30 7.57
CA GLU A 114 -0.66 21.47 7.47
C GLU A 114 -1.00 21.83 6.02
N ILE A 115 -0.02 21.72 5.12
CA ILE A 115 -0.25 21.95 3.69
C ILE A 115 -1.18 20.85 3.16
N ILE A 116 -0.90 19.59 3.47
CA ILE A 116 -1.73 18.46 3.01
C ILE A 116 -3.16 18.61 3.49
N LYS A 117 -3.37 19.00 4.76
CA LYS A 117 -4.69 19.28 5.32
C LYS A 117 -5.40 20.40 4.54
N ALA A 118 -4.71 21.48 4.22
CA ALA A 118 -5.26 22.58 3.43
C ALA A 118 -5.63 22.17 1.99
N LEU A 119 -4.95 21.18 1.38
CA LEU A 119 -5.27 20.70 0.02
C LEU A 119 -6.65 20.04 -0.09
N GLY A 120 -7.22 19.58 1.01
CA GLY A 120 -8.57 19.01 1.08
C GLY A 120 -9.58 19.91 1.81
N ALA A 121 -9.17 21.14 2.14
CA ALA A 121 -10.07 22.13 2.71
C ALA A 121 -11.17 22.48 1.70
N ASP A 122 -12.37 22.78 2.18
CA ASP A 122 -13.55 23.14 1.37
C ASP A 122 -14.04 22.07 0.37
N LEU A 123 -13.44 20.88 0.36
CA LEU A 123 -13.85 19.81 -0.53
C LEU A 123 -15.16 19.18 -0.06
N GLN A 124 -16.21 19.31 -0.86
CA GLN A 124 -17.51 18.74 -0.52
C GLN A 124 -17.55 17.24 -0.78
N GLU A 125 -18.28 16.51 0.06
CA GLU A 125 -18.50 15.06 -0.12
C GLU A 125 -19.12 14.73 -1.50
N ALA A 126 -20.00 15.59 -2.00
CA ALA A 126 -20.58 15.43 -3.33
C ALA A 126 -19.51 15.48 -4.44
N GLU A 127 -18.50 16.35 -4.32
CA GLU A 127 -17.38 16.42 -5.26
C GLU A 127 -16.51 15.16 -5.19
N VAL A 128 -16.27 14.65 -3.97
CA VAL A 128 -15.52 13.40 -3.77
C VAL A 128 -16.24 12.22 -4.41
N THR A 129 -17.52 12.05 -4.10
CA THR A 129 -18.31 10.88 -4.50
C THR A 129 -18.68 10.89 -5.98
N ARG A 130 -18.97 12.05 -6.57
CA ARG A 130 -19.42 12.17 -7.97
C ARG A 130 -18.27 12.33 -8.95
N TRP A 131 -17.13 12.86 -8.54
CA TRP A 131 -16.05 13.23 -9.46
C TRP A 131 -14.68 12.68 -9.08
N LEU A 132 -14.12 13.04 -7.91
CA LEU A 132 -12.73 12.68 -7.58
C LEU A 132 -12.53 11.17 -7.47
N LEU A 133 -13.37 10.47 -6.69
CA LEU A 133 -13.22 9.04 -6.45
C LEU A 133 -13.48 8.22 -7.74
N PRO A 134 -14.54 8.47 -8.53
CA PRO A 134 -14.72 7.81 -9.83
C PRO A 134 -13.54 8.01 -10.79
N ASN A 135 -12.99 9.22 -10.88
CA ASN A 135 -11.85 9.49 -11.76
C ASN A 135 -10.56 8.84 -11.25
N TYR A 136 -10.30 8.89 -9.94
CA TYR A 136 -9.16 8.18 -9.35
C TYR A 136 -9.21 6.68 -9.63
N ARG A 137 -10.38 6.05 -9.48
CA ARG A 137 -10.57 4.61 -9.77
C ARG A 137 -10.15 4.25 -11.19
N ILE A 138 -10.33 5.15 -12.15
CA ILE A 138 -9.90 4.95 -13.53
C ILE A 138 -8.40 5.26 -13.67
N LEU A 139 -7.95 6.44 -13.22
CA LEU A 139 -6.58 6.91 -13.40
C LEU A 139 -5.51 6.04 -12.72
N LYS A 140 -5.82 5.40 -11.59
CA LYS A 140 -4.86 4.51 -10.90
C LYS A 140 -4.42 3.33 -11.76
N TRP A 141 -5.19 2.93 -12.77
CA TRP A 141 -4.80 1.88 -13.71
C TRP A 141 -3.55 2.24 -14.51
N LEU A 142 -3.18 3.52 -14.59
CA LEU A 142 -1.91 3.95 -15.19
C LEU A 142 -0.69 3.38 -14.44
N PHE A 143 -0.83 3.05 -13.13
CA PHE A 143 0.22 2.37 -12.37
C PHE A 143 0.45 0.92 -12.79
N SER A 144 -0.52 0.31 -13.48
CA SER A 144 -0.45 -1.10 -13.89
C SER A 144 0.42 -1.34 -15.11
N ILE A 145 0.75 -0.28 -15.87
CA ILE A 145 1.48 -0.38 -17.15
C ILE A 145 2.84 0.32 -17.05
N ASN A 146 3.89 -0.41 -17.41
CA ASN A 146 5.22 0.17 -17.61
C ASN A 146 5.36 0.65 -19.04
N SER A 147 5.11 1.94 -19.28
CA SER A 147 5.45 2.56 -20.57
C SER A 147 6.96 2.71 -20.72
N ASP A 148 7.45 2.47 -21.93
CA ASP A 148 8.85 2.70 -22.33
C ASP A 148 9.19 4.20 -22.35
N ASP A 149 8.19 5.05 -22.62
CA ASP A 149 8.33 6.50 -22.49
C ASP A 149 8.30 6.90 -21.01
N ARG A 150 9.50 7.19 -20.50
CA ARG A 150 9.70 7.65 -19.11
C ARG A 150 8.97 8.96 -18.81
N ASN A 151 8.85 9.87 -19.77
CA ASN A 151 8.16 11.15 -19.57
C ASN A 151 6.65 10.94 -19.50
N ARG A 152 6.08 10.19 -20.46
CA ARG A 152 4.65 9.84 -20.45
C ARG A 152 4.26 9.12 -19.16
N ARG A 153 5.07 8.13 -18.75
CA ARG A 153 4.87 7.43 -17.48
C ARG A 153 4.92 8.34 -16.27
N ARG A 154 5.88 9.27 -16.25
CA ARG A 154 6.01 10.24 -15.16
C ARG A 154 4.79 11.16 -15.10
N THR A 155 4.32 11.68 -16.23
CA THR A 155 3.12 12.53 -16.31
C THR A 155 1.87 11.78 -15.88
N ALA A 156 1.65 10.57 -16.39
CA ALA A 156 0.53 9.71 -16.02
C ALA A 156 0.50 9.42 -14.51
N ASN A 157 1.64 9.01 -13.94
CA ASN A 157 1.75 8.76 -12.50
C ASN A 157 1.57 10.04 -11.68
N HIS A 158 2.06 11.18 -12.16
CA HIS A 158 1.87 12.47 -11.49
C HIS A 158 0.40 12.83 -11.38
N VAL A 159 -0.35 12.74 -12.47
CA VAL A 159 -1.80 13.00 -12.48
C VAL A 159 -2.53 12.05 -11.53
N ALA A 160 -2.23 10.74 -11.58
CA ALA A 160 -2.84 9.79 -10.66
C ALA A 160 -2.52 10.12 -9.19
N ASN A 161 -1.26 10.49 -8.88
CA ASN A 161 -0.85 10.90 -7.54
C ASN A 161 -1.51 12.21 -7.09
N THR A 162 -1.81 13.14 -7.99
CA THR A 162 -2.57 14.36 -7.67
C THR A 162 -3.95 14.01 -7.12
N PHE A 163 -4.69 13.13 -7.80
CA PHE A 163 -5.97 12.63 -7.28
C PHE A 163 -5.80 11.85 -5.98
N GLN A 164 -4.74 11.05 -5.85
CA GLN A 164 -4.47 10.32 -4.61
C GLN A 164 -4.27 11.27 -3.42
N LEU A 165 -3.46 12.33 -3.57
CA LEU A 165 -3.15 13.21 -2.45
C LEU A 165 -4.38 14.01 -1.98
N ILE A 166 -5.29 14.38 -2.88
CA ILE A 166 -6.57 14.99 -2.50
C ILE A 166 -7.40 14.02 -1.67
N LEU A 167 -7.55 12.77 -2.13
CA LEU A 167 -8.30 11.76 -1.40
C LEU A 167 -7.66 11.44 -0.04
N VAL A 168 -6.33 11.40 0.02
CA VAL A 168 -5.58 11.25 1.27
C VAL A 168 -5.94 12.38 2.23
N SER A 169 -5.85 13.64 1.78
CA SER A 169 -6.22 14.80 2.60
C SER A 169 -7.67 14.73 3.07
N TYR A 170 -8.61 14.50 2.16
CA TYR A 170 -10.04 14.44 2.46
C TYR A 170 -10.37 13.39 3.52
N TYR A 171 -9.94 12.14 3.32
CA TYR A 171 -10.28 11.07 4.26
C TYR A 171 -9.56 11.25 5.60
N SER A 172 -8.32 11.75 5.61
CA SER A 172 -7.57 11.92 6.86
C SER A 172 -8.11 13.08 7.72
N PHE A 173 -8.55 14.19 7.11
CA PHE A 173 -8.84 15.43 7.84
C PHE A 173 -10.26 16.00 7.71
N THR A 174 -10.94 15.79 6.57
CA THR A 174 -12.19 16.50 6.26
C THR A 174 -13.43 15.62 6.44
N ALA A 175 -13.35 14.36 6.03
CA ALA A 175 -14.47 13.42 6.13
C ALA A 175 -14.76 13.07 7.60
N ASP A 176 -16.03 13.00 7.97
CA ASP A 176 -16.43 12.47 9.28
C ASP A 176 -15.99 11.00 9.47
N ASP A 177 -15.95 10.55 10.71
CA ASP A 177 -15.40 9.23 11.08
C ASP A 177 -16.13 8.09 10.38
N LYS A 178 -17.47 8.11 10.37
CA LYS A 178 -18.30 7.06 9.77
C LYS A 178 -18.07 6.97 8.26
N LYS A 179 -18.04 8.11 7.57
CA LYS A 179 -17.79 8.18 6.12
C LYS A 179 -16.36 7.80 5.79
N SER A 180 -15.40 8.15 6.65
CA SER A 180 -14.00 7.74 6.48
C SER A 180 -13.87 6.23 6.53
N VAL A 181 -14.41 5.58 7.57
CA VAL A 181 -14.42 4.11 7.68
C VAL A 181 -15.13 3.48 6.48
N GLN A 182 -16.35 3.93 6.15
CA GLN A 182 -17.13 3.35 5.04
C GLN A 182 -16.44 3.56 3.69
N GLY A 183 -15.97 4.77 3.41
CA GLY A 183 -15.31 5.14 2.16
C GLY A 183 -14.00 4.37 1.94
N ILE A 184 -13.20 4.22 2.99
CA ILE A 184 -11.96 3.45 2.93
C ILE A 184 -12.24 1.96 2.82
N CYS A 185 -13.01 1.39 3.76
CA CYS A 185 -13.24 -0.06 3.83
C CYS A 185 -14.03 -0.58 2.63
N GLN A 186 -15.20 0.01 2.36
CA GLN A 186 -16.07 -0.46 1.28
C GLN A 186 -15.65 0.11 -0.07
N GLY A 187 -15.26 1.40 -0.10
CA GLY A 187 -15.00 2.11 -1.35
C GLY A 187 -13.61 1.90 -1.93
N LEU A 188 -12.57 1.92 -1.10
CA LEU A 188 -11.18 1.87 -1.53
C LEU A 188 -10.56 0.47 -1.37
N ILE A 189 -10.91 -0.29 -0.32
CA ILE A 189 -10.35 -1.63 -0.07
C ILE A 189 -11.21 -2.72 -0.74
N TYR A 190 -12.47 -2.87 -0.31
CA TYR A 190 -13.31 -4.00 -0.72
C TYR A 190 -13.65 -3.98 -2.21
N LYS A 191 -14.21 -2.86 -2.71
CA LYS A 191 -14.52 -2.72 -4.14
C LYS A 191 -13.28 -2.85 -5.02
N PHE A 192 -12.12 -2.38 -4.57
CA PHE A 192 -10.88 -2.59 -5.32
C PHE A 192 -10.53 -4.07 -5.41
N ILE A 193 -10.58 -4.81 -4.30
CA ILE A 193 -10.30 -6.26 -4.32
C ILE A 193 -11.32 -7.00 -5.18
N ARG A 194 -12.61 -6.82 -4.90
CA ARG A 194 -13.69 -7.55 -5.56
C ARG A 194 -13.85 -7.18 -7.03
N ASP A 195 -13.98 -5.89 -7.34
CA ASP A 195 -14.34 -5.44 -8.70
C ASP A 195 -13.11 -5.25 -9.60
N GLU A 196 -11.93 -4.95 -9.03
CA GLU A 196 -10.75 -4.55 -9.82
C GLU A 196 -9.58 -5.54 -9.76
N LEU A 197 -9.36 -6.27 -8.66
CA LEU A 197 -8.31 -7.30 -8.62
C LEU A 197 -8.84 -8.67 -9.05
N ILE A 198 -10.01 -9.04 -8.52
CA ILE A 198 -10.63 -10.34 -8.79
C ILE A 198 -11.53 -10.23 -10.01
N GLY A 199 -12.53 -9.34 -9.98
CA GLY A 199 -13.54 -9.21 -11.02
C GLY A 199 -13.13 -8.42 -12.27
N PHE A 200 -11.90 -7.93 -12.38
CA PHE A 200 -11.51 -7.14 -13.56
C PHE A 200 -11.52 -7.99 -14.83
N ASP A 201 -12.42 -7.64 -15.73
CA ASP A 201 -12.51 -8.17 -17.08
C ASP A 201 -12.38 -7.04 -18.11
N THR A 202 -12.37 -7.43 -19.38
CA THR A 202 -12.30 -6.49 -20.51
C THR A 202 -13.58 -5.66 -20.70
N SER A 203 -14.62 -5.87 -19.90
CA SER A 203 -15.90 -5.14 -19.98
C SER A 203 -15.81 -3.74 -19.37
N ASN A 204 -14.76 -3.42 -18.59
CA ASN A 204 -14.53 -2.07 -18.09
C ASN A 204 -14.00 -1.14 -19.20
N VAL A 205 -14.89 -0.75 -20.11
CA VAL A 205 -14.59 0.02 -21.32
C VAL A 205 -13.81 1.30 -21.02
N ARG A 206 -14.10 1.98 -19.90
CA ARG A 206 -13.41 3.24 -19.54
C ARG A 206 -11.95 3.01 -19.18
N VAL A 207 -11.66 1.98 -18.40
CA VAL A 207 -10.28 1.60 -18.04
C VAL A 207 -9.56 1.08 -19.28
N VAL A 208 -10.16 0.18 -20.05
CA VAL A 208 -9.55 -0.35 -21.28
C VAL A 208 -9.24 0.77 -22.28
N LYS A 209 -10.16 1.73 -22.46
CA LYS A 209 -9.93 2.90 -23.32
C LYS A 209 -8.78 3.77 -22.80
N LEU A 210 -8.74 4.06 -21.50
CA LEU A 210 -7.64 4.81 -20.89
C LEU A 210 -6.29 4.13 -21.17
N LEU A 211 -6.23 2.80 -21.00
CA LEU A 211 -4.98 2.06 -21.18
C LEU A 211 -4.56 2.01 -22.65
N ARG A 212 -5.50 1.87 -23.61
CA ARG A 212 -5.21 1.98 -25.05
C ARG A 212 -4.66 3.35 -25.41
N ASP A 213 -5.35 4.40 -24.94
CA ASP A 213 -4.92 5.79 -25.16
C ASP A 213 -3.52 6.03 -24.57
N TYR A 214 -3.21 5.39 -23.43
CA TYR A 214 -1.91 5.53 -22.77
C TYR A 214 -0.78 4.73 -23.44
N THR A 215 -1.04 3.55 -23.98
CA THR A 215 -0.02 2.73 -24.65
C THR A 215 0.11 3.01 -26.14
N GLU A 216 -0.77 3.84 -26.71
CA GLU A 216 -0.86 4.08 -28.17
C GLU A 216 -1.08 2.78 -28.96
N SER A 217 -1.68 1.78 -28.32
CA SER A 217 -1.95 0.48 -28.93
C SER A 217 -3.43 0.35 -29.31
N GLU A 218 -3.69 -0.22 -30.49
CA GLU A 218 -5.05 -0.52 -30.97
C GLU A 218 -5.75 -1.58 -30.09
N SER A 219 -4.97 -2.46 -29.47
CA SER A 219 -5.43 -3.47 -28.51
C SER A 219 -4.64 -3.39 -27.19
N VAL A 220 -5.35 -3.36 -26.06
CA VAL A 220 -4.73 -3.66 -24.76
C VAL A 220 -4.67 -5.17 -24.64
N GLU A 221 -3.49 -5.74 -24.84
CA GLU A 221 -3.27 -7.11 -24.40
C GLU A 221 -3.34 -7.12 -22.87
N VAL A 222 -4.24 -7.94 -22.31
CA VAL A 222 -4.41 -8.10 -20.85
C VAL A 222 -3.09 -8.45 -20.16
N ASN A 223 -2.14 -9.05 -20.88
CA ASN A 223 -0.82 -9.41 -20.39
C ASN A 223 0.10 -8.22 -20.08
N ILE A 224 -0.22 -7.01 -20.54
CA ILE A 224 0.56 -5.79 -20.26
C ILE A 224 0.23 -5.23 -18.86
N VAL A 225 -0.91 -5.63 -18.28
CA VAL A 225 -1.43 -5.10 -17.02
C VAL A 225 -0.82 -5.85 -15.83
N SER A 226 0.01 -5.16 -15.05
CA SER A 226 0.56 -5.68 -13.80
C SER A 226 -0.35 -5.33 -12.61
N LEU A 227 -1.17 -6.30 -12.18
CA LEU A 227 -2.01 -6.15 -10.97
C LEU A 227 -1.17 -5.88 -9.71
N THR A 228 0.03 -6.46 -9.62
CA THR A 228 0.95 -6.17 -8.50
C THR A 228 1.39 -4.70 -8.49
N SER A 229 1.67 -4.11 -9.65
CA SER A 229 2.05 -2.69 -9.74
C SER A 229 0.86 -1.79 -9.43
N LEU A 230 -0.34 -2.17 -9.87
CA LEU A 230 -1.60 -1.50 -9.49
C LEU A 230 -1.80 -1.51 -7.96
N CYS A 231 -1.66 -2.67 -7.32
CA CYS A 231 -1.73 -2.81 -5.87
C CYS A 231 -0.73 -1.89 -5.17
N ARG A 232 0.53 -1.85 -5.61
CA ARG A 232 1.55 -0.96 -5.01
C ARG A 232 1.21 0.52 -5.14
N GLY A 233 0.68 0.94 -6.29
CA GLY A 233 0.23 2.31 -6.50
C GLY A 233 -0.93 2.66 -5.57
N HIS A 234 -1.93 1.78 -5.48
CA HIS A 234 -3.10 1.97 -4.64
C HIS A 234 -2.78 1.91 -3.14
N LEU A 235 -1.86 1.03 -2.74
CA LEU A 235 -1.40 0.85 -1.37
C LEU A 235 -0.86 2.14 -0.76
N LYS A 236 -0.15 2.97 -1.55
CA LYS A 236 0.37 4.26 -1.08
C LYS A 236 -0.72 5.20 -0.58
N LEU A 237 -1.86 5.25 -1.27
CA LEU A 237 -3.00 6.06 -0.83
C LEU A 237 -3.50 5.58 0.53
N LEU A 238 -3.78 4.28 0.68
CA LEU A 238 -4.31 3.73 1.94
C LEU A 238 -3.32 3.89 3.10
N ALA A 239 -2.05 3.57 2.86
CA ALA A 239 -1.00 3.71 3.85
C ALA A 239 -0.85 5.15 4.31
N PHE A 240 -0.86 6.13 3.39
CA PHE A 240 -0.74 7.54 3.75
C PHE A 240 -1.98 8.02 4.50
N THR A 241 -3.18 7.66 4.04
CA THR A 241 -4.43 8.03 4.73
C THR A 241 -4.43 7.54 6.18
N ILE A 242 -4.14 6.25 6.41
CA ILE A 242 -4.16 5.66 7.75
C ILE A 242 -3.05 6.26 8.63
N ARG A 243 -1.85 6.47 8.09
CA ARG A 243 -0.76 7.10 8.86
C ARG A 243 -1.07 8.54 9.27
N LEU A 244 -1.68 9.33 8.39
CA LEU A 244 -2.12 10.68 8.74
C LEU A 244 -3.29 10.69 9.74
N MET A 245 -4.20 9.71 9.66
CA MET A 245 -5.26 9.54 10.67
C MET A 245 -4.68 9.22 12.05
N LEU A 246 -3.67 8.37 12.13
CA LEU A 246 -2.95 8.07 13.37
C LEU A 246 -2.26 9.32 13.94
N GLN A 247 -1.61 10.12 13.08
CA GLN A 247 -0.97 11.38 13.50
C GLN A 247 -1.98 12.44 13.95
N ASN A 248 -3.23 12.38 13.46
CA ASN A 248 -4.33 13.26 13.85
C ASN A 248 -5.23 12.59 14.92
N GLU A 249 -4.72 11.60 15.64
CA GLU A 249 -5.38 10.96 16.79
C GLU A 249 -6.77 10.37 16.49
N ARG A 250 -7.06 10.02 15.23
CA ARG A 250 -8.34 9.39 14.82
C ARG A 250 -8.30 7.88 15.06
N PHE A 251 -7.95 7.46 16.26
CA PHE A 251 -7.66 6.07 16.58
C PHE A 251 -8.86 5.14 16.37
N GLU A 252 -10.07 5.55 16.76
CA GLU A 252 -11.29 4.74 16.56
C GLU A 252 -11.56 4.41 15.09
N VAL A 253 -11.37 5.40 14.19
CA VAL A 253 -11.50 5.24 12.74
C VAL A 253 -10.50 4.20 12.25
N VAL A 254 -9.24 4.31 12.70
CA VAL A 254 -8.17 3.39 12.31
C VAL A 254 -8.44 1.98 12.83
N THR A 255 -8.95 1.82 14.06
CA THR A 255 -9.36 0.52 14.62
C THR A 255 -10.44 -0.11 13.75
N GLY A 256 -11.45 0.67 13.34
CA GLY A 256 -12.50 0.21 12.43
C GLY A 256 -11.95 -0.28 11.08
N ILE A 257 -10.96 0.43 10.53
CA ILE A 257 -10.29 0.05 9.28
C ILE A 257 -9.46 -1.23 9.45
N ILE A 258 -8.69 -1.34 10.54
CA ILE A 258 -7.89 -2.53 10.85
C ILE A 258 -8.79 -3.76 11.02
N GLY A 259 -9.85 -3.66 11.82
CA GLY A 259 -10.81 -4.74 12.02
C GLY A 259 -11.46 -5.18 10.70
N PHE A 260 -11.73 -4.24 9.79
CA PHE A 260 -12.20 -4.57 8.45
C PHE A 260 -11.15 -5.31 7.61
N ILE A 261 -9.89 -4.84 7.60
CA ILE A 261 -8.79 -5.48 6.86
C ILE A 261 -8.60 -6.93 7.33
N LEU A 262 -8.63 -7.18 8.64
CA LEU A 262 -8.46 -8.51 9.22
C LEU A 262 -9.61 -9.46 8.84
N LYS A 263 -10.87 -8.99 8.92
CA LYS A 263 -12.03 -9.75 8.44
C LYS A 263 -11.95 -10.08 6.94
N LEU A 264 -11.44 -9.14 6.15
CA LEU A 264 -11.27 -9.36 4.72
C LEU A 264 -10.12 -10.33 4.40
N LEU A 265 -9.04 -10.31 5.18
CA LEU A 265 -8.01 -11.35 5.13
C LEU A 265 -8.61 -12.73 5.39
N GLU A 266 -9.40 -12.90 6.46
CA GLU A 266 -10.08 -14.18 6.75
C GLU A 266 -10.94 -14.63 5.55
N THR A 267 -11.75 -13.70 5.03
CA THR A 267 -12.62 -13.94 3.86
C THR A 267 -11.83 -14.45 2.65
N LEU A 268 -10.70 -13.82 2.31
CA LEU A 268 -9.90 -14.18 1.15
C LEU A 268 -9.20 -15.54 1.34
N VAL A 269 -8.73 -15.86 2.55
CA VAL A 269 -8.14 -17.17 2.85
C VAL A 269 -9.20 -18.27 2.71
N ILE A 270 -10.41 -18.05 3.23
CA ILE A 270 -11.53 -19.00 3.06
C ILE A 270 -11.86 -19.21 1.57
N CYS A 271 -11.88 -18.14 0.78
CA CYS A 271 -12.09 -18.27 -0.67
C CYS A 271 -10.99 -19.10 -1.33
N LEU A 272 -9.72 -18.93 -0.93
CA LEU A 272 -8.63 -19.76 -1.45
C LEU A 272 -8.75 -21.23 -1.05
N VAL A 273 -9.08 -21.52 0.22
CA VAL A 273 -9.31 -22.89 0.68
C VAL A 273 -10.36 -23.56 -0.20
N LYS A 274 -11.51 -22.89 -0.41
CA LYS A 274 -12.61 -23.41 -1.23
C LYS A 274 -12.27 -23.63 -2.70
N LEU A 275 -11.49 -22.73 -3.29
CA LEU A 275 -11.10 -22.83 -4.70
C LEU A 275 -10.05 -23.92 -4.94
N ARG A 276 -9.11 -24.11 -3.99
CA ARG A 276 -8.04 -25.09 -4.11
C ARG A 276 -8.48 -26.49 -3.72
N ASP A 277 -9.30 -26.61 -2.68
CA ASP A 277 -9.81 -27.90 -2.22
C ASP A 277 -11.21 -27.76 -1.58
N PRO A 278 -12.27 -28.02 -2.35
CA PRO A 278 -13.64 -28.04 -1.84
C PRO A 278 -13.88 -29.13 -0.78
N SER A 279 -13.05 -30.19 -0.76
CA SER A 279 -13.21 -31.37 0.09
C SER A 279 -12.49 -31.30 1.44
N VAL A 280 -11.59 -30.32 1.62
CA VAL A 280 -10.88 -30.05 2.89
C VAL A 280 -11.82 -29.76 4.06
N ILE A 281 -13.06 -29.32 3.79
CA ILE A 281 -14.08 -29.12 4.82
C ILE A 281 -14.53 -30.47 5.45
N VAL A 282 -14.35 -31.58 4.73
CA VAL A 282 -14.94 -32.90 5.05
C VAL A 282 -13.93 -33.87 5.71
N GLN A 283 -12.62 -33.64 5.62
CA GLN A 283 -11.62 -34.59 6.16
C GLN A 283 -11.41 -34.50 7.69
N ASP A 284 -11.02 -35.66 8.23
CA ASP A 284 -11.16 -36.13 9.60
C ASP A 284 -10.22 -35.46 10.63
N ARG A 285 -10.64 -35.55 11.90
CA ARG A 285 -10.17 -34.81 13.08
C ARG A 285 -8.76 -35.20 13.51
N GLY A 286 -7.97 -34.23 13.97
CA GLY A 286 -6.71 -34.53 14.67
C GLY A 286 -5.77 -33.34 14.89
N LYS A 287 -5.91 -32.24 14.15
CA LYS A 287 -5.03 -31.07 14.30
C LYS A 287 -5.78 -29.86 14.85
N ALA A 288 -5.26 -29.24 15.91
CA ALA A 288 -5.90 -28.12 16.60
C ALA A 288 -6.29 -26.95 15.67
N TYR A 289 -5.48 -26.65 14.64
CA TYR A 289 -5.80 -25.57 13.70
C TYR A 289 -7.01 -25.90 12.80
N GLN A 290 -7.30 -27.17 12.53
CA GLN A 290 -8.48 -27.58 11.75
C GLN A 290 -9.76 -27.36 12.56
N ASP A 291 -9.71 -27.66 13.85
CA ASP A 291 -10.86 -27.47 14.76
C ASP A 291 -11.15 -25.98 14.93
N MET A 292 -10.10 -25.16 15.15
CA MET A 292 -10.23 -23.70 15.21
C MET A 292 -10.79 -23.11 13.92
N TYR A 293 -10.32 -23.58 12.75
CA TYR A 293 -10.86 -23.15 11.46
C TYR A 293 -12.34 -23.49 11.31
N LYS A 294 -12.73 -24.74 11.62
CA LYS A 294 -14.12 -25.19 11.52
C LYS A 294 -15.02 -24.34 12.41
N GLU A 295 -14.64 -24.12 13.67
CA GLU A 295 -15.39 -23.25 14.59
C GLU A 295 -15.54 -21.83 14.04
N ARG A 296 -14.44 -21.19 13.63
CA ARG A 296 -14.45 -19.81 13.12
C ARG A 296 -15.26 -19.67 11.84
N SER A 297 -15.17 -20.64 10.92
CA SER A 297 -15.87 -20.61 9.64
C SER A 297 -17.40 -20.57 9.80
N THR A 298 -17.94 -21.12 10.89
CA THR A 298 -19.38 -21.04 11.21
C THR A 298 -19.82 -19.67 11.73
N LYS A 299 -18.89 -18.85 12.22
CA LYS A 299 -19.14 -17.53 12.81
C LYS A 299 -18.95 -16.40 11.80
N ILE A 300 -18.28 -16.65 10.67
CA ILE A 300 -17.99 -15.64 9.65
C ILE A 300 -19.24 -15.32 8.82
N SER A 301 -19.47 -14.03 8.58
CA SER A 301 -20.52 -13.59 7.66
C SER A 301 -20.19 -14.02 6.23
N TYR A 302 -20.95 -14.99 5.73
CA TYR A 302 -20.71 -15.59 4.41
C TYR A 302 -21.00 -14.67 3.22
N LYS A 303 -21.59 -13.49 3.45
CA LYS A 303 -21.94 -12.56 2.38
C LYS A 303 -20.71 -12.14 1.56
N MET A 304 -19.63 -11.72 2.21
CA MET A 304 -18.41 -11.30 1.51
C MET A 304 -17.70 -12.48 0.82
N VAL A 305 -17.75 -13.67 1.42
CA VAL A 305 -17.20 -14.90 0.82
C VAL A 305 -17.93 -15.20 -0.50
N LEU A 306 -19.26 -15.16 -0.50
CA LEU A 306 -20.06 -15.39 -1.70
C LEU A 306 -19.80 -14.34 -2.79
N GLU A 307 -19.79 -13.05 -2.43
CA GLU A 307 -19.52 -11.97 -3.39
C GLU A 307 -18.12 -12.07 -4.02
N VAL A 308 -17.10 -12.48 -3.25
CA VAL A 308 -15.74 -12.69 -3.75
C VAL A 308 -15.67 -13.92 -4.67
N LEU A 309 -16.31 -15.02 -4.27
CA LEU A 309 -16.37 -16.23 -5.09
C LEU A 309 -17.12 -15.96 -6.40
N GLU A 310 -18.25 -15.26 -6.35
CA GLU A 310 -19.02 -14.85 -7.53
C GLU A 310 -18.19 -13.98 -8.48
N ALA A 311 -17.47 -12.98 -7.96
CA ALA A 311 -16.55 -12.18 -8.76
C ALA A 311 -15.42 -13.01 -9.40
N SER A 312 -15.11 -14.18 -8.83
CA SER A 312 -14.11 -15.11 -9.36
C SER A 312 -14.67 -16.14 -10.34
N HIS A 313 -15.99 -16.32 -10.44
CA HIS A 313 -16.61 -17.37 -11.26
C HIS A 313 -16.33 -17.22 -12.77
N SER A 314 -16.20 -15.98 -13.26
CA SER A 314 -15.84 -15.72 -14.66
C SER A 314 -14.38 -16.09 -14.98
N LEU A 315 -13.57 -16.35 -13.96
CA LEU A 315 -12.17 -16.75 -14.09
C LEU A 315 -12.06 -18.28 -13.97
N GLY A 316 -11.24 -18.89 -14.82
CA GLY A 316 -10.79 -20.25 -14.54
C GLY A 316 -10.07 -20.34 -13.18
N ILE A 317 -10.22 -21.47 -12.48
CA ILE A 317 -9.76 -21.69 -11.10
C ILE A 317 -8.33 -21.17 -10.87
N GLN A 318 -7.39 -21.50 -11.75
CA GLN A 318 -5.99 -21.05 -11.62
C GLN A 318 -5.83 -19.53 -11.59
N LYS A 319 -6.55 -18.80 -12.46
CA LYS A 319 -6.52 -17.33 -12.49
C LYS A 319 -7.23 -16.72 -11.28
N ALA A 320 -8.33 -17.33 -10.84
CA ALA A 320 -9.03 -16.94 -9.62
C ALA A 320 -8.10 -17.05 -8.39
N THR A 321 -7.45 -18.20 -8.22
CA THR A 321 -6.46 -18.44 -7.16
C THR A 321 -5.35 -17.40 -7.19
N GLN A 322 -4.74 -17.15 -8.36
CA GLN A 322 -3.66 -16.18 -8.50
C GLN A 322 -4.11 -14.76 -8.12
N ARG A 323 -5.29 -14.32 -8.56
CA ARG A 323 -5.81 -12.99 -8.25
C ARG A 323 -6.14 -12.81 -6.77
N ILE A 324 -6.67 -13.85 -6.12
CA ILE A 324 -6.92 -13.81 -4.67
C ILE A 324 -5.60 -13.80 -3.89
N GLU A 325 -4.56 -14.51 -4.32
CA GLU A 325 -3.23 -14.42 -3.71
C GLU A 325 -2.61 -13.02 -3.81
N ILE A 326 -2.84 -12.33 -4.95
CA ILE A 326 -2.44 -10.93 -5.13
C ILE A 326 -3.21 -10.03 -4.16
N ALA A 327 -4.52 -10.25 -4.00
CA ALA A 327 -5.36 -9.50 -3.05
C ALA A 327 -4.93 -9.73 -1.59
N LEU A 328 -4.63 -10.98 -1.21
CA LEU A 328 -4.06 -11.31 0.10
C LEU A 328 -2.72 -10.61 0.33
N SER A 329 -1.84 -10.66 -0.66
CA SER A 329 -0.55 -9.96 -0.59
C SER A 329 -0.72 -8.46 -0.40
N PHE A 330 -1.67 -7.84 -1.09
CA PHE A 330 -1.99 -6.43 -0.95
C PHE A 330 -2.46 -6.08 0.48
N LEU A 331 -3.34 -6.87 1.09
CA LEU A 331 -3.80 -6.65 2.46
C LEU A 331 -2.69 -6.89 3.49
N MET A 332 -1.88 -7.93 3.33
CA MET A 332 -0.72 -8.19 4.18
C MET A 332 0.29 -7.05 4.12
N ASP A 333 0.61 -6.56 2.91
CA ASP A 333 1.53 -5.43 2.72
C ASP A 333 0.95 -4.15 3.35
N LEU A 334 -0.38 -3.96 3.34
CA LEU A 334 -1.05 -2.86 4.04
C LEU A 334 -0.86 -2.94 5.55
N VAL A 335 -1.11 -4.11 6.16
CA VAL A 335 -0.89 -4.35 7.60
C VAL A 335 0.56 -4.04 7.99
N VAL A 336 1.54 -4.56 7.23
CA VAL A 336 2.97 -4.29 7.48
C VAL A 336 3.27 -2.79 7.42
N THR A 337 2.65 -2.08 6.48
CA THR A 337 2.89 -0.64 6.29
C THR A 337 2.31 0.21 7.44
N LEU A 338 1.43 -0.33 8.28
CA LEU A 338 0.89 0.42 9.42
C LEU A 338 1.94 0.69 10.49
N ASN A 339 2.90 -0.24 10.70
CA ASN A 339 4.01 -0.11 11.67
C ASN A 339 3.56 0.51 13.01
N LEU A 340 2.52 -0.07 13.60
CA LEU A 340 1.90 0.44 14.83
C LEU A 340 2.85 0.18 16.00
N ASP A 341 3.27 1.25 16.68
CA ASP A 341 4.10 1.17 17.88
C ASP A 341 3.16 1.06 19.10
N PRO A 342 3.24 0.00 19.93
CA PRO A 342 2.29 -0.27 21.02
C PRO A 342 2.48 0.62 22.27
N GLN A 343 3.09 1.81 22.15
CA GLN A 343 3.55 2.57 23.33
C GLN A 343 2.54 3.55 23.94
N THR A 344 1.31 3.65 23.42
CA THR A 344 0.28 4.54 24.00
C THR A 344 -1.00 3.77 24.35
N ASP A 345 -1.72 4.20 25.40
CA ASP A 345 -2.99 3.57 25.80
C ASP A 345 -4.02 3.54 24.66
N ASP A 346 -4.03 4.55 23.79
CA ASP A 346 -4.89 4.60 22.60
C ASP A 346 -4.55 3.55 21.54
N THR A 347 -3.30 3.06 21.53
CA THR A 347 -2.87 1.97 20.65
C THR A 347 -3.25 0.58 21.16
N GLN A 348 -3.69 0.46 22.42
CA GLN A 348 -4.08 -0.81 23.02
C GLN A 348 -5.26 -1.45 22.30
N ASN A 349 -6.24 -0.66 21.87
CA ASN A 349 -7.38 -1.13 21.09
C ASN A 349 -6.95 -1.76 19.75
N PHE A 350 -5.87 -1.27 19.13
CA PHE A 350 -5.30 -1.88 17.93
C PHE A 350 -4.72 -3.25 18.26
N VAL A 351 -3.88 -3.31 19.29
CA VAL A 351 -3.21 -4.54 19.76
C VAL A 351 -4.26 -5.61 20.08
N ASP A 352 -5.33 -5.25 20.77
CA ASP A 352 -6.39 -6.19 21.14
C ASP A 352 -7.16 -6.70 19.90
N THR A 353 -7.44 -5.82 18.94
CA THR A 353 -8.04 -6.23 17.65
C THR A 353 -7.13 -7.21 16.91
N PHE A 354 -5.82 -6.95 16.83
CA PHE A 354 -4.87 -7.86 16.22
C PHE A 354 -4.78 -9.20 16.96
N ARG A 355 -4.76 -9.16 18.29
CA ARG A 355 -4.71 -10.34 19.16
C ARG A 355 -5.94 -11.23 19.00
N GLU A 356 -7.12 -10.64 18.87
CA GLU A 356 -8.36 -11.37 18.65
C GLU A 356 -8.33 -12.16 17.33
N PHE A 357 -7.90 -11.52 16.24
CA PHE A 357 -7.96 -12.13 14.90
C PHE A 357 -6.80 -13.06 14.58
N ARG A 358 -5.61 -12.82 15.15
CA ARG A 358 -4.38 -13.53 14.75
C ARG A 358 -4.47 -15.05 14.88
N PRO A 359 -4.99 -15.66 15.98
CA PRO A 359 -5.06 -17.12 16.09
C PRO A 359 -5.94 -17.75 15.00
N TYR A 360 -7.02 -17.08 14.62
CA TYR A 360 -7.93 -17.53 13.56
C TYR A 360 -7.28 -17.42 12.18
N LEU A 361 -6.62 -16.29 11.89
CA LEU A 361 -5.89 -16.15 10.65
C LEU A 361 -4.74 -17.18 10.55
N VAL A 362 -3.98 -17.42 11.62
CA VAL A 362 -2.94 -18.47 11.63
C VAL A 362 -3.55 -19.84 11.28
N SER A 363 -4.69 -20.19 11.88
CA SER A 363 -5.33 -21.49 11.63
C SER A 363 -5.82 -21.60 10.18
N GLU A 364 -6.42 -20.54 9.64
CA GLU A 364 -6.86 -20.45 8.25
C GLU A 364 -5.70 -20.54 7.24
N PHE A 365 -4.58 -19.85 7.49
CA PHE A 365 -3.39 -19.95 6.63
C PHE A 365 -2.78 -21.35 6.68
N LEU A 366 -2.80 -22.03 7.82
CA LEU A 366 -2.36 -23.43 7.93
C LEU A 366 -3.26 -24.39 7.14
N MET A 367 -4.56 -24.10 7.02
CA MET A 367 -5.49 -24.88 6.19
C MET A 367 -5.16 -24.84 4.69
N LEU A 368 -4.46 -23.82 4.21
CA LEU A 368 -4.07 -23.72 2.79
C LEU A 368 -3.01 -24.75 2.38
N ASN A 369 -2.30 -25.37 3.35
CA ASN A 369 -1.11 -26.20 3.13
C ASN A 369 -0.06 -25.52 2.20
N ASP A 370 0.01 -24.19 2.20
CA ASP A 370 0.92 -23.39 1.37
C ASP A 370 2.02 -22.76 2.23
N SER A 371 3.17 -23.42 2.30
CA SER A 371 4.28 -22.99 3.16
C SER A 371 4.78 -21.58 2.82
N ARG A 372 4.68 -21.15 1.56
CA ARG A 372 5.11 -19.82 1.13
C ARG A 372 4.16 -18.74 1.65
N LEU A 373 2.85 -18.91 1.46
CA LEU A 373 1.85 -17.95 1.94
C LEU A 373 1.82 -17.90 3.47
N THR A 374 1.86 -19.05 4.13
CA THR A 374 1.92 -19.13 5.59
C THR A 374 3.17 -18.47 6.14
N ALA A 375 4.34 -18.73 5.55
CA ALA A 375 5.57 -18.05 5.96
C ALA A 375 5.52 -16.54 5.71
N LYS A 376 4.89 -16.07 4.62
CA LYS A 376 4.70 -14.64 4.36
C LYS A 376 3.84 -13.99 5.45
N PHE A 377 2.72 -14.64 5.83
CA PHE A 377 1.83 -14.16 6.89
C PHE A 377 2.51 -14.14 8.26
N LEU A 378 3.21 -15.21 8.63
CA LEU A 378 3.90 -15.31 9.92
C LEU A 378 5.06 -14.31 10.08
N ARG A 379 5.61 -13.80 8.97
CA ARG A 379 6.67 -12.77 8.97
C ARG A 379 6.16 -11.35 9.11
N ILE A 380 4.84 -11.13 9.11
CA ILE A 380 4.28 -9.81 9.40
C ILE A 380 4.63 -9.44 10.84
N SER A 381 5.13 -8.23 11.05
CA SER A 381 5.36 -7.67 12.38
C SER A 381 4.01 -7.35 13.01
N TRP A 382 3.47 -8.30 13.79
CA TRP A 382 2.25 -8.10 14.56
C TRP A 382 2.56 -7.20 15.77
N PRO A 383 1.68 -6.26 16.12
CA PRO A 383 1.81 -5.52 17.36
C PRO A 383 1.49 -6.47 18.52
N ASP A 384 2.51 -7.07 19.12
CA ASP A 384 2.40 -7.92 20.31
C ASP A 384 2.94 -7.16 21.54
N HIS A 385 2.25 -7.30 22.66
CA HIS A 385 2.76 -6.89 23.97
C HIS A 385 3.79 -7.91 24.45
N ASN A 386 5.00 -7.45 24.78
CA ASN A 386 6.00 -8.16 25.59
C ASN A 386 6.47 -9.54 25.09
N ASP A 387 7.41 -9.54 24.15
CA ASP A 387 8.53 -10.51 24.16
C ASP A 387 9.78 -9.91 24.86
N GLN A 388 9.55 -9.06 25.88
CA GLN A 388 10.51 -8.76 26.95
C GLN A 388 10.24 -9.62 28.20
N ARG A 389 9.79 -10.86 28.04
CA ARG A 389 9.97 -11.87 29.09
C ARG A 389 11.34 -12.51 28.92
N VAL A 390 12.31 -11.94 29.63
CA VAL A 390 13.35 -12.69 30.36
C VAL A 390 13.85 -13.96 29.63
N TYR A 391 14.71 -13.77 28.64
CA TYR A 391 15.83 -14.70 28.39
C TYR A 391 17.12 -14.04 28.87
N THR A 392 17.11 -13.60 30.13
CA THR A 392 18.33 -13.52 30.94
C THR A 392 18.32 -14.72 31.88
N SER A 393 19.39 -15.50 31.82
CA SER A 393 19.82 -16.55 32.75
C SER A 393 18.96 -17.82 32.85
N ARG A 394 19.40 -18.88 32.18
CA ARG A 394 20.17 -19.96 32.83
C ARG A 394 21.14 -20.59 31.85
#